data_AF-A0A926SAM5-F1
#
_entry.id   AF-A0A926SAM5-F1
#
_cell.length_a   1.000
_cell.length_b   1.000
_cell.length_c   1.000
_cell.angle_alpha   90.00
_cell.angle_beta   90.00
_cell.angle_gamma   90.00
#
_symmetry.space_group_name_H-M   'P 1'
#
loop_
_entity.id
_entity.type
_entity.pdbx_description
1 polymer ?
#
loop_
_entity_poly.entity_id
_entity_poly.type
_entity_poly.pdbx_seq_one_letter_code
_entity_poly.pdbx_strand_id
1 'polypeptide(L)'
;MVDLRSEFVGIKSPNPFWLASAPPTDKEYNVVRAFKAGWGGVVWKTLGDGDPIVNVNGPRYGAVHGRDRQLIGLNNIELITDRPLEVNLQEIKRVKRDWKDRALVVSLMVPCEEENWAAILKQVEDTEADGVELNFGCPHGMSERGMGSAVGQVPEYIEMVTRWCKKHTRMPVIVKLTPNITDIRKPAQAAKDGGADAVSLINTINSIVSVDLDNMCPSPVIDGKGAHGGYCGPAVKPIALNMVAEIARDPALAGLPISGIGGVTTWRDAAEFMALGAGNVQVCTAAMTYGFKVVEDMIEGLKDWMDTAGYSSVSEVVGRAVPNCSDWQHLNLNYIAKAKIDQDLCIKCGRCHIACEDTSHQAITSMVDGVRKFEVMDDECVGCNLCVNVCPVDNCITMEPMAAGSTDPRTGKTVDPNYANWTTHPNNPMAVEAAE
;
A
#
# COMPACT_ATOMS: atom_id res chain seq x y z
N MET A 1 -6.54 -22.99 16.56
CA MET A 1 -5.23 -22.35 16.32
C MET A 1 -5.26 -21.82 14.91
N VAL A 2 -5.13 -20.51 14.74
CA VAL A 2 -5.12 -19.83 13.43
C VAL A 2 -4.03 -20.40 12.52
N ASP A 3 -4.38 -20.72 11.28
CA ASP A 3 -3.42 -21.11 10.23
C ASP A 3 -3.09 -19.89 9.36
N LEU A 4 -1.82 -19.47 9.39
CA LEU A 4 -1.32 -18.38 8.56
C LEU A 4 -0.80 -18.85 7.20
N ARG A 5 -0.74 -20.16 6.93
CA ARG A 5 -0.30 -20.66 5.62
C ARG A 5 -1.12 -19.99 4.51
N SER A 6 -0.39 -19.51 3.52
CA SER A 6 -0.94 -18.73 2.41
C SER A 6 -0.67 -19.46 1.11
N GLU A 7 -1.67 -19.49 0.23
CA GLU A 7 -1.57 -19.92 -1.15
C GLU A 7 -2.00 -18.76 -2.05
N PHE A 8 -1.06 -18.16 -2.77
CA PHE A 8 -1.30 -17.02 -3.65
C PHE A 8 -0.97 -17.43 -5.08
N VAL A 9 -1.97 -17.46 -5.98
CA VAL A 9 -1.83 -17.93 -7.36
C VAL A 9 -1.12 -19.29 -7.51
N GLY A 10 -1.39 -20.21 -6.57
CA GLY A 10 -0.76 -21.54 -6.50
C GLY A 10 0.61 -21.57 -5.81
N ILE A 11 1.16 -20.41 -5.43
CA ILE A 11 2.42 -20.29 -4.70
C ILE A 11 2.16 -20.43 -3.19
N LYS A 12 2.72 -21.47 -2.58
CA LYS A 12 2.55 -21.77 -1.15
C LYS A 12 3.63 -21.11 -0.31
N SER A 13 3.23 -20.62 0.86
CA SER A 13 4.13 -20.05 1.86
C SER A 13 3.57 -20.29 3.28
N PRO A 14 4.42 -20.32 4.32
CA PRO A 14 3.98 -20.59 5.68
C PRO A 14 3.28 -19.41 6.35
N ASN A 15 3.38 -18.22 5.77
CA ASN A 15 2.68 -17.00 6.19
C ASN A 15 2.59 -16.03 5.00
N PRO A 16 1.68 -15.03 5.03
CA PRO A 16 1.45 -14.14 3.90
C PRO A 16 2.48 -12.99 3.78
N PHE A 17 3.57 -13.00 4.56
CA PHE A 17 4.57 -11.93 4.57
C PHE A 17 5.72 -12.28 3.64
N TRP A 18 5.80 -11.57 2.51
CA TRP A 18 6.88 -11.71 1.54
C TRP A 18 7.80 -10.50 1.57
N LEU A 19 9.11 -10.67 1.36
CA LEU A 19 9.96 -9.50 1.08
C LEU A 19 9.73 -9.05 -0.36
N ALA A 20 9.57 -7.75 -0.57
CA ALA A 20 9.45 -7.19 -1.92
C ALA A 20 10.80 -7.20 -2.66
N SER A 21 10.76 -7.19 -3.99
CA SER A 21 11.95 -7.02 -4.85
C SER A 21 12.61 -5.66 -4.58
N ALA A 22 13.75 -5.69 -3.87
CA ALA A 22 14.40 -4.54 -3.26
C ALA A 22 15.81 -4.94 -2.74
N PRO A 23 16.65 -4.02 -2.22
CA PRO A 23 17.96 -4.39 -1.65
C PRO A 23 17.96 -5.58 -0.66
N PRO A 24 16.92 -5.76 0.19
CA PRO A 24 16.86 -6.91 1.08
C PRO A 24 16.82 -8.28 0.37
N THR A 25 16.53 -8.34 -0.93
CA THR A 25 16.38 -9.59 -1.70
C THR A 25 17.38 -9.72 -2.86
N ASP A 26 18.47 -8.96 -2.83
CA ASP A 26 19.48 -8.91 -3.90
C ASP A 26 20.49 -10.07 -3.87
N LYS A 27 20.61 -10.78 -2.74
CA LYS A 27 21.63 -11.82 -2.53
C LYS A 27 21.09 -13.01 -1.76
N GLU A 28 21.61 -14.20 -2.07
CA GLU A 28 21.36 -15.45 -1.31
C GLU A 28 21.57 -15.24 0.19
N TYR A 29 22.64 -14.55 0.58
CA TYR A 29 22.94 -14.25 1.98
C TYR A 29 21.79 -13.56 2.72
N ASN A 30 21.16 -12.57 2.08
CA ASN A 30 20.07 -11.81 2.68
C ASN A 30 18.78 -12.64 2.71
N VAL A 31 18.46 -13.31 1.60
CA VAL A 31 17.26 -14.13 1.48
C VAL A 31 17.27 -15.30 2.47
N VAL A 32 18.39 -16.00 2.63
CA VAL A 32 18.53 -17.07 3.63
C VAL A 32 18.37 -16.54 5.05
N ARG A 33 18.87 -15.33 5.34
CA ARG A 33 18.66 -14.69 6.66
C ARG A 33 17.20 -14.32 6.89
N ALA A 34 16.50 -13.86 5.87
CA ALA A 34 15.08 -13.57 5.94
C ALA A 34 14.27 -14.86 6.20
N PHE A 35 14.51 -15.93 5.44
CA PHE A 35 13.82 -17.20 5.67
C PHE A 35 14.09 -17.79 7.06
N LYS A 36 15.33 -17.69 7.55
CA LYS A 36 15.66 -18.07 8.94
C LYS A 36 14.92 -17.24 9.99
N ALA A 37 14.63 -15.97 9.72
CA ALA A 37 13.85 -15.11 10.60
C ALA A 37 12.33 -15.39 10.54
N GLY A 38 11.87 -16.18 9.57
CA GLY A 38 10.47 -16.60 9.48
C GLY A 38 9.67 -16.03 8.31
N TRP A 39 10.27 -15.23 7.42
CA TRP A 39 9.58 -14.71 6.23
C TRP A 39 8.94 -15.83 5.41
N GLY A 40 7.69 -15.64 4.97
CA GLY A 40 6.94 -16.64 4.22
C GLY A 40 7.41 -16.76 2.77
N GLY A 41 7.91 -15.66 2.20
CA GLY A 41 8.41 -15.61 0.85
C GLY A 41 9.34 -14.45 0.57
N VAL A 42 9.92 -14.44 -0.62
CA VAL A 42 10.63 -13.29 -1.18
C VAL A 42 10.30 -13.13 -2.66
N VAL A 43 10.27 -11.88 -3.11
CA VAL A 43 10.46 -11.54 -4.52
C VAL A 43 11.93 -11.14 -4.68
N TRP A 44 12.68 -11.92 -5.45
CA TRP A 44 14.10 -11.67 -5.73
C TRP A 44 14.27 -10.31 -6.43
N LYS A 45 15.37 -9.60 -6.13
CA LYS A 45 15.67 -8.30 -6.75
C LYS A 45 15.58 -8.41 -8.27
N THR A 46 14.98 -7.40 -8.90
CA THR A 46 14.71 -7.39 -10.33
C THR A 46 15.96 -7.70 -11.15
N LEU A 47 15.86 -8.72 -12.00
CA LEU A 47 16.88 -9.14 -12.95
C LEU A 47 16.63 -8.49 -14.31
N GLY A 48 17.72 -8.10 -14.97
CA GLY A 48 17.72 -7.71 -16.37
C GLY A 48 18.41 -8.76 -17.24
N ASP A 49 18.36 -8.55 -18.55
CA ASP A 49 19.14 -9.29 -19.53
C ASP A 49 20.49 -8.62 -19.77
N GLY A 50 21.50 -9.42 -20.13
CA GLY A 50 22.82 -8.91 -20.50
C GLY A 50 23.68 -8.45 -19.32
N ASP A 51 24.47 -7.39 -19.56
CA ASP A 51 25.45 -6.88 -18.61
C ASP A 51 24.76 -6.25 -17.38
N PRO A 52 25.36 -6.38 -16.17
CA PRO A 52 24.78 -5.81 -14.97
C PRO A 52 24.59 -4.29 -15.08
N ILE A 53 23.49 -3.79 -14.50
CA ILE A 53 23.23 -2.35 -14.52
C ILE A 53 24.31 -1.60 -13.71
N VAL A 54 24.70 -0.42 -14.19
CA VAL A 54 25.61 0.45 -13.44
C VAL A 54 24.78 1.40 -12.57
N ASN A 55 24.88 1.21 -11.27
CA ASN A 55 24.33 2.14 -10.29
C ASN A 55 25.25 3.36 -10.09
N VAL A 56 24.69 4.46 -9.58
CA VAL A 56 25.50 5.56 -9.08
C VAL A 56 26.32 5.10 -7.86
N ASN A 57 27.60 5.49 -7.82
CA ASN A 57 28.52 5.11 -6.73
C ASN A 57 28.29 5.92 -5.44
N GLY A 58 27.47 6.97 -5.50
CA GLY A 58 27.18 7.86 -4.39
C GLY A 58 25.96 7.46 -3.56
N PRO A 59 25.51 8.34 -2.64
CA PRO A 59 24.30 8.13 -1.86
C PRO A 59 23.09 7.91 -2.77
N ARG A 60 22.37 6.81 -2.54
CA ARG A 60 21.18 6.41 -3.32
C ARG A 60 19.87 6.56 -2.58
N TYR A 61 19.92 6.99 -1.33
CA TYR A 61 18.76 7.08 -0.45
C TYR A 61 18.62 8.48 0.14
N GLY A 62 17.41 9.02 0.05
CA GLY A 62 16.95 10.17 0.82
C GLY A 62 15.87 9.72 1.82
N ALA A 63 15.55 10.55 2.81
CA ALA A 63 14.63 10.16 3.87
C ALA A 63 13.84 11.36 4.43
N VAL A 64 12.55 11.14 4.66
CA VAL A 64 11.67 12.06 5.39
C VAL A 64 11.51 11.53 6.81
N HIS A 65 11.62 12.42 7.79
CA HIS A 65 11.59 12.05 9.20
C HIS A 65 10.57 12.86 9.98
N GLY A 66 10.04 12.24 11.04
CA GLY A 66 9.21 12.89 12.04
C GLY A 66 10.02 13.74 13.01
N ARG A 67 9.31 14.34 13.98
CA ARG A 67 9.89 15.27 14.97
C ARG A 67 10.99 14.64 15.83
N ASP A 68 10.92 13.34 16.06
CA ASP A 68 11.84 12.54 16.87
C ASP A 68 12.85 11.75 16.03
N ARG A 69 13.04 12.11 14.76
CA ARG A 69 13.84 11.36 13.77
C ARG A 69 13.28 9.98 13.43
N GLN A 70 12.04 9.66 13.78
CA GLN A 70 11.36 8.48 13.26
C GLN A 70 11.28 8.55 11.73
N LEU A 71 11.59 7.46 11.05
CA LEU A 71 11.51 7.38 9.60
C LEU A 71 10.05 7.38 9.13
N ILE A 72 9.66 8.39 8.36
CA ILE A 72 8.32 8.50 7.75
C ILE A 72 8.30 7.88 6.35
N GLY A 73 9.40 8.01 5.61
CA GLY A 73 9.56 7.41 4.29
C GLY A 73 10.99 7.53 3.76
N LEU A 74 11.32 6.65 2.81
CA LEU A 74 12.57 6.68 2.06
C LEU A 74 12.29 7.04 0.61
N ASN A 75 13.19 7.80 0.02
CA ASN A 75 13.31 7.94 -1.42
C ASN A 75 14.56 7.21 -1.88
N ASN A 76 14.50 6.58 -3.05
CA ASN A 76 15.66 5.91 -3.62
C ASN A 76 15.82 6.23 -5.10
N ILE A 77 17.08 6.23 -5.54
CA ILE A 77 17.49 6.28 -6.95
C ILE A 77 18.27 5.02 -7.34
N GLU A 78 17.94 3.88 -6.71
CA GLU A 78 18.56 2.59 -6.97
C GLU A 78 17.91 1.89 -8.16
N LEU A 79 18.72 1.23 -8.99
CA LEU A 79 18.24 0.53 -10.18
C LEU A 79 17.92 -0.95 -9.90
N ILE A 80 17.79 -1.75 -10.96
CA ILE A 80 17.74 -3.22 -10.89
C ILE A 80 19.06 -3.80 -10.36
N THR A 81 19.19 -5.13 -10.28
CA THR A 81 20.44 -5.78 -9.83
C THR A 81 21.65 -5.28 -10.61
N ASP A 82 22.72 -4.89 -9.90
CA ASP A 82 24.05 -4.62 -10.48
C ASP A 82 24.95 -5.86 -10.46
N ARG A 83 24.36 -7.03 -10.21
CA ARG A 83 25.02 -8.32 -10.19
C ARG A 83 24.77 -9.11 -11.47
N PRO A 84 25.74 -9.92 -11.94
CA PRO A 84 25.56 -10.78 -13.11
C PRO A 84 24.34 -11.69 -13.01
N LEU A 85 23.62 -11.85 -14.13
CA LEU A 85 22.43 -12.69 -14.22
C LEU A 85 22.71 -14.13 -13.76
N GLU A 86 23.78 -14.74 -14.26
CA GLU A 86 24.16 -16.12 -13.93
C GLU A 86 24.37 -16.34 -12.42
N VAL A 87 24.98 -15.36 -11.74
CA VAL A 87 25.18 -15.45 -10.28
C VAL A 87 23.84 -15.46 -9.55
N ASN A 88 22.90 -14.61 -9.97
CA ASN A 88 21.55 -14.59 -9.40
C ASN A 88 20.81 -15.90 -9.66
N LEU A 89 20.83 -16.42 -10.90
CA LEU A 89 20.16 -17.68 -11.25
C LEU A 89 20.69 -18.86 -10.43
N GLN A 90 22.01 -18.96 -10.27
CA GLN A 90 22.62 -20.00 -9.44
C GLN A 90 22.25 -19.87 -7.96
N GLU A 91 22.21 -18.66 -7.43
CA GLU A 91 21.78 -18.36 -6.06
C GLU A 91 20.31 -18.72 -5.84
N ILE A 92 19.42 -18.28 -6.73
CA ILE A 92 17.99 -18.58 -6.69
C ILE A 92 17.77 -20.10 -6.65
N LYS A 93 18.44 -20.84 -7.55
CA LYS A 93 18.33 -22.30 -7.62
C LYS A 93 18.76 -22.99 -6.32
N ARG A 94 19.87 -22.54 -5.71
CA ARG A 94 20.32 -23.08 -4.41
C ARG A 94 19.33 -22.76 -3.30
N VAL A 95 18.87 -21.51 -3.22
CA VAL A 95 17.91 -21.08 -2.21
C VAL A 95 16.61 -21.86 -2.34
N LYS A 96 16.05 -22.01 -3.55
CA LYS A 96 14.80 -22.74 -3.74
C LYS A 96 14.94 -24.22 -3.42
N ARG A 97 16.06 -24.85 -3.77
CA ARG A 97 16.38 -26.24 -3.38
C ARG A 97 16.37 -26.43 -1.87
N ASP A 98 16.96 -25.48 -1.14
CA ASP A 98 17.17 -25.58 0.32
C ASP A 98 15.93 -25.11 1.12
N TRP A 99 15.04 -24.31 0.52
CA TRP A 99 13.86 -23.70 1.16
C TRP A 99 12.57 -23.94 0.35
N LYS A 100 12.24 -25.21 0.11
CA LYS A 100 11.10 -25.59 -0.75
C LYS A 100 9.73 -25.13 -0.24
N ASP A 101 9.60 -24.95 1.08
CA ASP A 101 8.37 -24.51 1.76
C ASP A 101 8.13 -23.00 1.67
N ARG A 102 9.11 -22.23 1.18
CA ARG A 102 9.02 -20.77 1.05
C ARG A 102 8.73 -20.36 -0.38
N ALA A 103 7.94 -19.29 -0.52
CA ALA A 103 7.70 -18.68 -1.82
C ALA A 103 8.95 -17.96 -2.31
N LEU A 104 9.34 -18.22 -3.55
CA LEU A 104 10.42 -17.52 -4.24
C LEU A 104 9.95 -17.12 -5.62
N VAL A 105 9.69 -15.82 -5.78
CA VAL A 105 9.29 -15.20 -7.06
C VAL A 105 10.48 -14.43 -7.62
N VAL A 106 10.73 -14.52 -8.93
CA VAL A 106 11.82 -13.76 -9.57
C VAL A 106 11.26 -12.52 -10.24
N SER A 107 11.72 -11.34 -9.81
CA SER A 107 11.33 -10.09 -10.48
C SER A 107 12.14 -9.87 -11.75
N LEU A 108 11.49 -9.45 -12.84
CA LEU A 108 12.11 -9.28 -14.16
C LEU A 108 11.85 -7.90 -14.76
N MET A 109 12.84 -7.36 -15.45
CA MET A 109 12.73 -6.17 -16.29
C MET A 109 13.74 -6.29 -17.45
N VAL A 110 13.23 -6.59 -18.65
CA VAL A 110 14.02 -6.70 -19.88
C VAL A 110 13.39 -5.80 -20.97
N PRO A 111 14.11 -5.48 -22.07
CA PRO A 111 13.57 -4.71 -23.16
C PRO A 111 12.24 -5.29 -23.68
N CYS A 112 11.37 -4.42 -24.20
CA CYS A 112 10.04 -4.79 -24.72
C CYS A 112 10.11 -5.48 -26.10
N GLU A 113 10.85 -6.58 -26.16
CA GLU A 113 11.03 -7.46 -27.33
C GLU A 113 10.71 -8.90 -26.90
N GLU A 114 9.86 -9.60 -27.66
CA GLU A 114 9.32 -10.90 -27.26
C GLU A 114 10.44 -11.94 -27.02
N GLU A 115 11.47 -11.92 -27.86
CA GLU A 115 12.62 -12.83 -27.79
C GLU A 115 13.38 -12.71 -26.46
N ASN A 116 13.53 -11.50 -25.93
CA ASN A 116 14.24 -11.25 -24.67
C ASN A 116 13.45 -11.83 -23.49
N TRP A 117 12.13 -11.64 -23.49
CA TRP A 117 11.23 -12.26 -22.50
C TRP A 117 11.24 -13.79 -22.60
N ALA A 118 11.15 -14.34 -23.81
CA ALA A 118 11.20 -15.79 -24.01
C ALA A 118 12.52 -16.41 -23.50
N ALA A 119 13.65 -15.75 -23.75
CA ALA A 119 14.97 -16.23 -23.34
C ALA A 119 15.19 -16.19 -21.82
N ILE A 120 14.78 -15.10 -21.15
CA ILE A 120 14.98 -14.97 -19.70
C ILE A 120 14.03 -15.88 -18.90
N LEU A 121 12.79 -16.06 -19.37
CA LEU A 121 11.80 -16.91 -18.69
C LEU A 121 12.29 -18.35 -18.60
N LYS A 122 12.87 -18.90 -19.68
CA LYS A 122 13.44 -20.25 -19.68
C LYS A 122 14.56 -20.41 -18.65
N GLN A 123 15.43 -19.41 -18.53
CA GLN A 123 16.52 -19.44 -17.54
C GLN A 123 15.98 -19.38 -16.10
N VAL A 124 14.90 -18.63 -15.86
CA VAL A 124 14.25 -18.59 -14.55
C VAL A 124 13.56 -19.92 -14.22
N GLU A 125 12.88 -20.56 -15.18
CA GLU A 125 12.28 -21.88 -14.99
C GLU A 125 13.31 -22.93 -14.54
N ASP A 126 14.53 -22.88 -15.10
CA ASP A 126 15.63 -23.78 -14.74
C ASP A 126 16.10 -23.63 -13.27
N THR A 127 15.69 -22.56 -12.59
CA THR A 127 15.96 -22.33 -11.15
C THR A 127 14.92 -22.96 -10.22
N GLU A 128 13.81 -23.46 -10.76
CA GLU A 128 12.64 -23.97 -10.02
C GLU A 128 11.91 -22.93 -9.16
N ALA A 129 12.12 -21.62 -9.42
CA ALA A 129 11.37 -20.55 -8.78
C ALA A 129 9.85 -20.74 -8.96
N ASP A 130 9.07 -20.25 -8.00
CA ASP A 130 7.63 -20.51 -7.93
C ASP A 130 6.79 -19.60 -8.84
N GLY A 131 7.38 -18.54 -9.39
CA GLY A 131 6.69 -17.55 -10.19
C GLY A 131 7.60 -16.42 -10.66
N VAL A 132 7.07 -15.54 -11.50
CA VAL A 132 7.74 -14.32 -11.95
C VAL A 132 6.91 -13.08 -11.63
N GLU A 133 7.61 -12.00 -11.28
CA GLU A 133 7.03 -10.67 -11.10
C GLU A 133 7.55 -9.70 -12.17
N LEU A 134 6.68 -9.26 -13.09
CA LEU A 134 7.04 -8.31 -14.14
C LEU A 134 7.12 -6.91 -13.53
N ASN A 135 8.31 -6.35 -13.40
CA ASN A 135 8.51 -5.05 -12.78
C ASN A 135 8.28 -3.93 -13.81
N PHE A 136 7.07 -3.38 -13.84
CA PHE A 136 6.74 -2.20 -14.66
C PHE A 136 6.62 -0.92 -13.84
N GLY A 137 7.25 -0.87 -12.66
CA GLY A 137 7.00 0.22 -11.71
C GLY A 137 8.18 1.10 -11.32
N CYS A 138 9.42 0.78 -11.71
CA CYS A 138 10.59 1.60 -11.35
C CYS A 138 10.47 3.00 -11.99
N PRO A 139 10.37 4.09 -11.21
CA PRO A 139 10.08 5.43 -11.75
C PRO A 139 11.32 6.21 -12.19
N HIS A 140 12.53 5.67 -11.95
CA HIS A 140 13.81 6.35 -12.16
C HIS A 140 14.88 5.42 -12.74
N GLY A 141 15.84 6.01 -13.45
CA GLY A 141 16.96 5.39 -14.18
C GLY A 141 16.63 4.38 -15.29
N MET A 142 15.56 3.60 -15.14
CA MET A 142 15.07 2.65 -16.14
C MET A 142 14.01 3.27 -17.05
N SER A 143 13.22 4.23 -16.53
CA SER A 143 12.20 4.95 -17.31
C SER A 143 12.81 5.82 -18.40
N GLU A 144 13.98 6.40 -18.14
CA GLU A 144 14.80 7.16 -19.08
C GLU A 144 15.35 6.27 -20.20
N ARG A 145 15.30 4.94 -20.03
CA ARG A 145 15.63 3.93 -21.04
C ARG A 145 14.39 3.29 -21.67
N GLY A 146 13.19 3.83 -21.42
CA GLY A 146 11.92 3.30 -21.94
C GLY A 146 11.41 2.03 -21.24
N MET A 147 11.95 1.68 -20.07
CA MET A 147 11.54 0.53 -19.25
C MET A 147 10.90 0.97 -17.92
N GLY A 148 10.57 0.04 -17.02
CA GLY A 148 10.00 0.39 -15.72
C GLY A 148 8.66 1.12 -15.83
N SER A 149 8.51 2.26 -15.14
CA SER A 149 7.25 2.99 -15.13
C SER A 149 6.86 3.55 -16.49
N ALA A 150 7.81 3.74 -17.41
CA ALA A 150 7.50 4.13 -18.79
C ALA A 150 6.66 3.06 -19.51
N VAL A 151 6.89 1.78 -19.20
CA VAL A 151 6.06 0.66 -19.66
C VAL A 151 4.78 0.57 -18.84
N GLY A 152 4.88 0.67 -17.51
CA GLY A 152 3.73 0.52 -16.61
C GLY A 152 2.67 1.62 -16.69
N GLN A 153 2.96 2.72 -17.39
CA GLN A 153 2.00 3.79 -17.68
C GLN A 153 1.26 3.59 -19.01
N VAL A 154 1.63 2.59 -19.81
CA VAL A 154 1.05 2.29 -21.12
C VAL A 154 0.37 0.91 -21.05
N PRO A 155 -0.96 0.86 -20.83
CA PRO A 155 -1.71 -0.39 -20.70
C PRO A 155 -1.45 -1.38 -21.84
N GLU A 156 -1.31 -0.91 -23.07
CA GLU A 156 -1.05 -1.73 -24.25
C GLU A 156 0.26 -2.52 -24.14
N TYR A 157 1.30 -1.92 -23.54
CA TYR A 157 2.58 -2.60 -23.33
C TYR A 157 2.49 -3.61 -22.20
N ILE A 158 1.72 -3.33 -21.15
CA ILE A 158 1.48 -4.27 -20.06
C ILE A 158 0.79 -5.53 -20.60
N GLU A 159 -0.29 -5.36 -21.36
CA GLU A 159 -1.05 -6.46 -21.96
C GLU A 159 -0.15 -7.30 -22.88
N MET A 160 0.60 -6.63 -23.76
CA MET A 160 1.49 -7.27 -24.72
C MET A 160 2.57 -8.12 -24.05
N VAL A 161 3.32 -7.55 -23.10
CA VAL A 161 4.41 -8.26 -22.43
C VAL A 161 3.87 -9.38 -21.54
N THR A 162 2.74 -9.16 -20.87
CA THR A 162 2.08 -10.20 -20.06
C THR A 162 1.68 -11.38 -20.95
N ARG A 163 1.10 -11.12 -22.13
CA ARG A 163 0.75 -12.15 -23.11
C ARG A 163 1.96 -12.94 -23.60
N TRP A 164 3.09 -12.28 -23.84
CA TRP A 164 4.34 -12.95 -24.17
C TRP A 164 4.80 -13.86 -23.03
N CYS A 165 4.76 -13.39 -21.78
CA CYS A 165 5.13 -14.22 -20.64
C CYS A 165 4.24 -15.46 -20.53
N LYS A 166 2.91 -15.29 -20.63
CA LYS A 166 1.96 -16.42 -20.59
C LYS A 166 2.10 -17.39 -21.78
N LYS A 167 2.63 -16.93 -22.91
CA LYS A 167 2.96 -17.78 -24.07
C LYS A 167 4.20 -18.63 -23.81
N HIS A 168 5.22 -18.09 -23.14
CA HIS A 168 6.55 -18.68 -23.02
C HIS A 168 6.83 -19.38 -21.68
N THR A 169 5.99 -19.19 -20.66
CA THR A 169 6.10 -19.92 -19.38
C THR A 169 4.75 -20.39 -18.85
N ARG A 170 4.78 -21.45 -18.03
CA ARG A 170 3.64 -21.90 -17.22
C ARG A 170 3.70 -21.44 -15.77
N MET A 171 4.79 -20.80 -15.35
CA MET A 171 4.88 -20.20 -14.02
C MET A 171 3.78 -19.15 -13.83
N PRO A 172 3.28 -18.96 -12.60
CA PRO A 172 2.47 -17.81 -12.26
C PRO A 172 3.18 -16.50 -12.63
N VAL A 173 2.46 -15.62 -13.33
CA VAL A 173 2.92 -14.29 -13.76
C VAL A 173 2.17 -13.24 -12.95
N ILE A 174 2.92 -12.51 -12.13
CA ILE A 174 2.44 -11.40 -11.32
C ILE A 174 2.91 -10.09 -11.97
N VAL A 175 2.02 -9.14 -12.21
CA VAL A 175 2.40 -7.85 -12.83
C VAL A 175 2.50 -6.76 -11.76
N LYS A 176 3.69 -6.17 -11.57
CA LYS A 176 3.92 -5.13 -10.58
C LYS A 176 3.60 -3.74 -11.12
N LEU A 177 2.54 -3.13 -10.60
CA LEU A 177 1.98 -1.88 -11.10
C LEU A 177 2.65 -0.64 -10.48
N THR A 178 2.81 0.39 -11.31
CA THR A 178 3.26 1.72 -10.89
C THR A 178 2.11 2.52 -10.27
N PRO A 179 2.33 3.26 -9.17
CA PRO A 179 1.35 4.23 -8.66
C PRO A 179 1.37 5.55 -9.46
N ASN A 180 2.32 5.74 -10.37
CA ASN A 180 2.53 6.99 -11.10
C ASN A 180 1.57 7.09 -12.30
N ILE A 181 0.27 6.94 -12.05
CA ILE A 181 -0.78 6.87 -13.08
C ILE A 181 -2.05 7.56 -12.56
N THR A 182 -2.90 8.04 -13.47
CA THR A 182 -4.19 8.65 -13.11
C THR A 182 -5.20 7.63 -12.56
N ASP A 183 -5.24 6.43 -13.15
CA ASP A 183 -6.20 5.39 -12.81
C ASP A 183 -5.48 4.03 -12.83
N ILE A 184 -5.36 3.41 -11.65
CA ILE A 184 -4.67 2.12 -11.47
C ILE A 184 -5.45 0.94 -12.07
N ARG A 185 -6.77 1.10 -12.29
CA ARG A 185 -7.62 0.04 -12.84
C ARG A 185 -7.29 -0.26 -14.29
N LYS A 186 -6.86 0.76 -15.06
CA LYS A 186 -6.45 0.60 -16.47
C LYS A 186 -5.27 -0.35 -16.65
N PRO A 187 -4.10 -0.15 -16.00
CA PRO A 187 -3.00 -1.09 -16.12
C PRO A 187 -3.30 -2.45 -15.46
N ALA A 188 -4.14 -2.51 -14.43
CA ALA A 188 -4.60 -3.78 -13.85
C ALA A 188 -5.47 -4.59 -14.84
N GLN A 189 -6.38 -3.92 -15.55
CA GLN A 189 -7.21 -4.52 -16.60
C GLN A 189 -6.34 -5.05 -17.74
N ALA A 190 -5.36 -4.26 -18.20
CA ALA A 190 -4.42 -4.71 -19.23
C ALA A 190 -3.58 -5.93 -18.79
N ALA A 191 -3.15 -5.98 -17.53
CA ALA A 191 -2.48 -7.16 -16.99
C ALA A 191 -3.42 -8.38 -17.04
N LYS A 192 -4.68 -8.23 -16.62
CA LYS A 192 -5.70 -9.29 -16.70
C LYS A 192 -5.95 -9.74 -18.14
N ASP A 193 -6.10 -8.81 -19.08
CA ASP A 193 -6.34 -9.08 -20.51
C ASP A 193 -5.14 -9.75 -21.20
N GLY A 194 -3.92 -9.48 -20.69
CA GLY A 194 -2.70 -10.18 -21.08
C GLY A 194 -2.59 -11.59 -20.47
N GLY A 195 -3.47 -11.95 -19.54
CA GLY A 195 -3.53 -13.26 -18.89
C GLY A 195 -2.70 -13.37 -17.61
N ALA A 196 -2.36 -12.26 -16.95
CA ALA A 196 -1.69 -12.27 -15.65
C ALA A 196 -2.49 -13.08 -14.62
N ASP A 197 -1.78 -13.84 -13.78
CA ASP A 197 -2.42 -14.60 -12.70
C ASP A 197 -2.69 -13.70 -11.49
N ALA A 198 -1.96 -12.60 -11.34
CA ALA A 198 -2.14 -11.59 -10.31
C ALA A 198 -1.53 -10.24 -10.70
N VAL A 199 -1.87 -9.23 -9.92
CA VAL A 199 -1.12 -7.96 -9.87
C VAL A 199 -0.47 -7.79 -8.51
N SER A 200 0.67 -7.11 -8.46
CA SER A 200 1.26 -6.63 -7.22
C SER A 200 1.35 -5.11 -7.24
N LEU A 201 0.99 -4.45 -6.14
CA LEU A 201 0.98 -2.99 -6.11
C LEU A 201 1.04 -2.43 -4.69
N ILE A 202 1.69 -1.29 -4.47
CA ILE A 202 2.29 -0.40 -5.49
C ILE A 202 3.81 -0.53 -5.54
N ASN A 203 4.41 -0.18 -6.69
CA ASN A 203 5.81 0.23 -6.73
C ASN A 203 5.98 1.63 -6.08
N THR A 204 7.17 2.21 -6.12
CA THR A 204 7.46 3.49 -5.48
C THR A 204 6.86 4.70 -6.21
N ILE A 205 6.53 5.76 -5.46
CA ILE A 205 5.93 6.99 -5.98
C ILE A 205 7.03 7.98 -6.40
N ASN A 206 6.98 8.53 -7.60
CA ASN A 206 7.96 9.50 -8.06
C ASN A 206 7.93 10.78 -7.20
N SER A 207 9.09 11.22 -6.70
CA SER A 207 9.17 12.29 -5.72
C SER A 207 10.55 12.94 -5.62
N ILE A 208 10.58 14.10 -4.96
CA ILE A 208 11.75 14.72 -4.36
C ILE A 208 11.45 14.85 -2.86
N VAL A 209 12.35 14.37 -2.00
CA VAL A 209 12.13 14.38 -0.54
C VAL A 209 12.59 15.65 0.15
N SER A 210 13.63 16.29 -0.38
CA SER A 210 14.17 17.55 0.11
C SER A 210 15.03 18.21 -0.96
N VAL A 211 15.28 19.50 -0.77
CA VAL A 211 16.27 20.26 -1.53
C VAL A 211 17.42 20.58 -0.58
N ASP A 212 18.63 20.23 -0.98
CA ASP A 212 19.85 20.74 -0.37
C ASP A 212 19.99 22.23 -0.76
N LEU A 213 19.88 23.13 0.22
CA LEU A 213 19.83 24.57 -0.02
C LEU A 213 21.22 25.19 -0.23
N ASP A 214 22.29 24.46 0.06
CA ASP A 214 23.66 24.91 -0.22
C ASP A 214 24.03 24.62 -1.68
N ASN A 215 23.69 23.42 -2.16
CA ASN A 215 23.92 22.99 -3.53
C ASN A 215 22.77 23.37 -4.50
N MET A 216 21.62 23.79 -3.96
CA MET A 216 20.39 24.08 -4.71
C MET A 216 19.95 22.91 -5.62
N CYS A 217 20.00 21.69 -5.09
CA CYS A 217 19.62 20.48 -5.82
C CYS A 217 18.85 19.47 -4.96
N PRO A 218 18.11 18.52 -5.55
CA PRO A 218 17.40 17.48 -4.80
C PRO A 218 18.35 16.64 -3.94
N SER A 219 17.88 16.14 -2.80
CA SER A 219 18.59 15.13 -2.01
C SER A 219 18.11 13.71 -2.38
N PRO A 220 19.00 12.70 -2.43
CA PRO A 220 20.43 12.75 -2.11
C PRO A 220 21.28 13.47 -3.16
N VAL A 221 22.31 14.18 -2.69
CA VAL A 221 23.27 14.91 -3.54
C VAL A 221 24.41 14.00 -3.97
N ILE A 222 24.69 13.98 -5.27
CA ILE A 222 25.81 13.29 -5.93
C ILE A 222 26.54 14.34 -6.77
N ASP A 223 27.78 14.65 -6.38
CA ASP A 223 28.65 15.59 -7.09
C ASP A 223 27.94 16.92 -7.44
N GLY A 224 27.27 17.51 -6.43
CA GLY A 224 26.53 18.78 -6.56
C GLY A 224 25.17 18.67 -7.27
N LYS A 225 24.73 17.47 -7.67
CA LYS A 225 23.44 17.26 -8.36
C LYS A 225 22.53 16.29 -7.61
N GLY A 226 21.23 16.38 -7.87
CA GLY A 226 20.23 15.44 -7.38
C GLY A 226 19.23 15.09 -8.48
N ALA A 227 18.48 14.01 -8.27
CA ALA A 227 17.43 13.55 -9.17
C ALA A 227 16.13 13.29 -8.40
N HIS A 228 15.03 13.15 -9.13
CA HIS A 228 13.82 12.55 -8.56
C HIS A 228 14.06 11.05 -8.33
N GLY A 229 13.27 10.45 -7.45
CA GLY A 229 13.38 9.03 -7.13
C GLY A 229 12.07 8.43 -6.63
N GLY A 230 12.12 7.15 -6.29
CA GLY A 230 11.00 6.40 -5.77
C GLY A 230 10.79 6.54 -4.26
N TYR A 231 9.69 7.17 -3.84
CA TYR A 231 9.22 7.25 -2.46
C TYR A 231 8.55 5.96 -2.00
N CYS A 232 8.89 5.52 -0.79
CA CYS A 232 8.36 4.33 -0.14
C CYS A 232 8.36 4.51 1.39
N GLY A 233 7.82 3.52 2.10
CA GLY A 233 7.70 3.53 3.56
C GLY A 233 6.31 3.91 4.05
N PRO A 234 6.13 4.09 5.38
CA PRO A 234 4.81 4.28 6.00
C PRO A 234 3.94 5.34 5.32
N ALA A 235 4.54 6.45 4.89
CA ALA A 235 3.82 7.55 4.25
C ALA A 235 3.08 7.16 2.95
N VAL A 236 3.47 6.09 2.26
CA VAL A 236 2.80 5.66 1.01
C VAL A 236 1.61 4.73 1.26
N LYS A 237 1.46 4.19 2.48
CA LYS A 237 0.41 3.23 2.84
C LYS A 237 -0.99 3.71 2.45
N PRO A 238 -1.44 4.95 2.76
CA PRO A 238 -2.79 5.38 2.40
C PRO A 238 -3.05 5.36 0.89
N ILE A 239 -2.04 5.67 0.08
CA ILE A 239 -2.14 5.67 -1.39
C ILE A 239 -2.22 4.21 -1.89
N ALA A 240 -1.40 3.33 -1.34
CA ALA A 240 -1.39 1.91 -1.67
C ALA A 240 -2.73 1.22 -1.32
N LEU A 241 -3.27 1.48 -0.11
CA LEU A 241 -4.57 0.96 0.31
C LEU A 241 -5.70 1.40 -0.63
N ASN A 242 -5.71 2.69 -1.02
CA ASN A 242 -6.68 3.20 -1.98
C ASN A 242 -6.59 2.46 -3.32
N MET A 243 -5.39 2.28 -3.87
CA MET A 243 -5.21 1.60 -5.16
C MET A 243 -5.57 0.11 -5.11
N VAL A 244 -5.28 -0.58 -3.99
CA VAL A 244 -5.73 -1.95 -3.77
C VAL A 244 -7.26 -2.02 -3.73
N ALA A 245 -7.91 -1.11 -2.99
CA ALA A 245 -9.36 -1.04 -2.90
C ALA A 245 -10.01 -0.75 -4.27
N GLU A 246 -9.45 0.16 -5.07
CA GLU A 246 -9.93 0.47 -6.43
C GLU A 246 -9.96 -0.77 -7.33
N ILE A 247 -8.93 -1.60 -7.31
CA ILE A 247 -8.91 -2.85 -8.08
C ILE A 247 -9.89 -3.85 -7.49
N ALA A 248 -9.89 -4.04 -6.17
CA ALA A 248 -10.69 -5.07 -5.52
C ALA A 248 -12.20 -4.80 -5.62
N ARG A 249 -12.63 -3.53 -5.66
CA ARG A 249 -14.04 -3.13 -5.76
C ARG A 249 -14.55 -2.97 -7.18
N ASP A 250 -13.67 -2.95 -8.18
CA ASP A 250 -14.06 -2.83 -9.59
C ASP A 250 -14.69 -4.16 -10.09
N PRO A 251 -15.96 -4.16 -10.53
CA PRO A 251 -16.61 -5.36 -11.04
C PRO A 251 -15.87 -6.02 -12.22
N ALA A 252 -15.20 -5.26 -13.09
CA ALA A 252 -14.46 -5.79 -14.23
C ALA A 252 -13.19 -6.53 -13.79
N LEU A 253 -12.64 -6.16 -12.63
CA LEU A 253 -11.43 -6.74 -12.03
C LEU A 253 -11.74 -7.73 -10.91
N ALA A 254 -13.02 -7.97 -10.62
CA ALA A 254 -13.45 -8.94 -9.60
C ALA A 254 -12.73 -10.28 -9.78
N GLY A 255 -12.16 -10.76 -8.68
CA GLY A 255 -11.42 -12.03 -8.62
C GLY A 255 -9.98 -11.97 -9.12
N LEU A 256 -9.47 -10.84 -9.62
CA LEU A 256 -8.05 -10.67 -9.92
C LEU A 256 -7.24 -10.67 -8.60
N PRO A 257 -6.34 -11.65 -8.36
CA PRO A 257 -5.58 -11.71 -7.12
C PRO A 257 -4.59 -10.55 -6.99
N ILE A 258 -4.47 -10.01 -5.77
CA ILE A 258 -3.65 -8.84 -5.46
C ILE A 258 -2.57 -9.21 -4.43
N SER A 259 -1.30 -8.89 -4.73
CA SER A 259 -0.20 -8.88 -3.75
C SER A 259 0.04 -7.43 -3.30
N GLY A 260 -0.30 -7.10 -2.06
CA GLY A 260 -0.29 -5.73 -1.55
C GLY A 260 1.11 -5.27 -1.13
N ILE A 261 1.51 -4.06 -1.51
CA ILE A 261 2.83 -3.48 -1.29
C ILE A 261 2.70 -1.98 -0.99
N GLY A 262 3.46 -1.48 -0.02
CA GLY A 262 3.59 -0.04 0.21
C GLY A 262 3.30 0.36 1.65
N GLY A 263 4.35 0.64 2.41
CA GLY A 263 4.23 1.16 3.78
C GLY A 263 3.74 0.16 4.84
N VAL A 264 3.72 -1.13 4.54
CA VAL A 264 3.48 -2.19 5.54
C VAL A 264 4.64 -2.21 6.53
N THR A 265 4.36 -1.95 7.81
CA THR A 265 5.34 -1.96 8.90
C THR A 265 4.95 -2.83 10.08
N THR A 266 3.65 -3.13 10.24
CA THR A 266 3.09 -3.90 11.34
C THR A 266 2.13 -4.97 10.84
N TRP A 267 1.72 -5.88 11.73
CA TRP A 267 0.65 -6.84 11.43
C TRP A 267 -0.67 -6.15 11.08
N ARG A 268 -0.97 -4.99 11.70
CA ARG A 268 -2.22 -4.25 11.47
C ARG A 268 -2.26 -3.68 10.07
N ASP A 269 -1.14 -3.14 9.60
CA ASP A 269 -1.01 -2.68 8.21
C ASP A 269 -1.31 -3.84 7.25
N ALA A 270 -0.74 -5.02 7.50
CA ALA A 270 -0.97 -6.19 6.66
C ALA A 270 -2.43 -6.66 6.68
N ALA A 271 -3.07 -6.66 7.85
CA ALA A 271 -4.48 -6.99 7.98
C ALA A 271 -5.38 -6.01 7.22
N GLU A 272 -5.05 -4.71 7.21
CA GLU A 272 -5.77 -3.70 6.42
C GLU A 272 -5.64 -3.96 4.90
N PHE A 273 -4.44 -4.24 4.41
CA PHE A 273 -4.24 -4.63 3.01
C PHE A 273 -5.05 -5.88 2.63
N MET A 274 -5.04 -6.90 3.50
CA MET A 274 -5.80 -8.13 3.27
C MET A 274 -7.30 -7.85 3.27
N ALA A 275 -7.81 -7.12 4.26
CA ALA A 275 -9.21 -6.74 4.33
C ALA A 275 -9.68 -5.97 3.09
N LEU A 276 -8.80 -5.18 2.45
CA LEU A 276 -9.08 -4.48 1.19
C LEU A 276 -8.87 -5.32 -0.07
N GLY A 277 -8.49 -6.59 0.04
CA GLY A 277 -8.48 -7.54 -1.08
C GLY A 277 -7.11 -8.15 -1.42
N ALA A 278 -6.03 -7.79 -0.71
CA ALA A 278 -4.73 -8.41 -0.94
C ALA A 278 -4.69 -9.85 -0.39
N GLY A 279 -4.22 -10.81 -1.19
CA GLY A 279 -4.03 -12.21 -0.76
C GLY A 279 -2.74 -12.45 0.02
N ASN A 280 -1.72 -11.60 -0.20
CA ASN A 280 -0.51 -11.54 0.60
C ASN A 280 0.01 -10.10 0.65
N VAL A 281 1.06 -9.85 1.44
CA VAL A 281 1.74 -8.55 1.47
C VAL A 281 3.24 -8.67 1.21
N GLN A 282 3.78 -7.76 0.41
CA GLN A 282 5.21 -7.59 0.25
C GLN A 282 5.73 -6.40 1.07
N VAL A 283 6.88 -6.60 1.73
CA VAL A 283 7.46 -5.66 2.69
C VAL A 283 8.89 -5.34 2.29
N CYS A 284 9.27 -4.05 2.37
CA CYS A 284 10.62 -3.59 2.04
C CYS A 284 11.16 -2.65 3.12
N THR A 285 10.58 -1.45 3.23
CA THR A 285 11.09 -0.40 4.12
C THR A 285 11.15 -0.84 5.57
N ALA A 286 10.18 -1.63 6.06
CA ALA A 286 10.22 -2.14 7.44
C ALA A 286 11.43 -3.05 7.68
N ALA A 287 11.73 -3.97 6.75
CA ALA A 287 12.90 -4.84 6.84
C ALA A 287 14.23 -4.06 6.74
N MET A 288 14.27 -2.99 5.91
CA MET A 288 15.43 -2.09 5.83
C MET A 288 15.63 -1.27 7.11
N THR A 289 14.54 -0.93 7.81
CA THR A 289 14.57 -0.05 9.00
C THR A 289 14.81 -0.82 10.29
N TYR A 290 14.14 -1.97 10.44
CA TYR A 290 14.05 -2.73 11.69
C TYR A 290 14.72 -4.11 11.60
N GLY A 291 15.25 -4.48 10.43
CA GLY A 291 15.86 -5.77 10.16
C GLY A 291 14.83 -6.89 9.93
N PHE A 292 15.32 -8.08 9.57
CA PHE A 292 14.44 -9.19 9.18
C PHE A 292 13.55 -9.74 10.30
N LYS A 293 13.92 -9.51 11.57
CA LYS A 293 13.15 -9.98 12.73
C LYS A 293 11.82 -9.27 12.92
N VAL A 294 11.58 -8.13 12.25
CA VAL A 294 10.27 -7.45 12.28
C VAL A 294 9.12 -8.39 11.89
N VAL A 295 9.40 -9.43 11.08
CA VAL A 295 8.39 -10.42 10.68
C VAL A 295 7.89 -11.26 11.85
N GLU A 296 8.68 -11.44 12.91
CA GLU A 296 8.27 -12.19 14.11
C GLU A 296 7.05 -11.50 14.75
N ASP A 297 7.15 -10.20 15.01
CA ASP A 297 6.06 -9.36 15.55
C ASP A 297 4.87 -9.29 14.59
N MET A 298 5.13 -9.27 13.28
CA MET A 298 4.07 -9.25 12.27
C MET A 298 3.26 -10.55 12.25
N ILE A 299 3.94 -11.69 12.38
CA ILE A 299 3.31 -13.02 12.43
C ILE A 299 2.52 -13.18 13.71
N GLU A 300 3.11 -12.88 14.87
CA GLU A 300 2.44 -13.02 16.17
C GLU A 300 1.23 -12.10 16.27
N GLY A 301 1.37 -10.81 15.95
CA GLY A 301 0.27 -9.87 16.03
C GLY A 301 -0.87 -10.16 15.06
N LEU A 302 -0.57 -10.64 13.85
CA LEU A 302 -1.63 -11.05 12.90
C LEU A 302 -2.38 -12.27 13.43
N LYS A 303 -1.65 -13.25 13.97
CA LYS A 303 -2.24 -14.47 14.54
C LYS A 303 -3.14 -14.15 15.73
N ASP A 304 -2.68 -13.33 16.67
CA ASP A 304 -3.41 -12.98 17.89
C ASP A 304 -4.67 -12.18 17.58
N TRP A 305 -4.58 -11.23 16.64
CA TRP A 305 -5.75 -10.49 16.18
C TRP A 305 -6.77 -11.42 15.51
N MET A 306 -6.32 -12.32 14.62
CA MET A 306 -7.21 -13.28 13.96
C MET A 306 -7.90 -14.21 14.96
N ASP A 307 -7.17 -14.73 15.95
CA ASP A 307 -7.73 -15.62 16.98
C ASP A 307 -8.78 -14.88 17.82
N THR A 308 -8.48 -13.63 18.22
CA THR A 308 -9.40 -12.77 18.96
C THR A 308 -10.64 -12.40 18.14
N ALA A 309 -10.47 -12.17 16.83
CA ALA A 309 -11.55 -11.83 15.91
C ALA A 309 -12.36 -13.06 15.43
N GLY A 310 -11.92 -14.28 15.79
CA GLY A 310 -12.60 -15.52 15.42
C GLY A 310 -12.34 -16.01 13.99
N TYR A 311 -11.25 -15.56 13.35
CA TYR A 311 -10.83 -16.03 12.02
C TYR A 311 -9.95 -17.28 12.12
N SER A 312 -10.19 -18.26 11.25
CA SER A 312 -9.44 -19.52 11.24
C SER A 312 -8.28 -19.52 10.24
N SER A 313 -8.37 -18.72 9.17
CA SER A 313 -7.39 -18.64 8.09
C SER A 313 -7.34 -17.25 7.45
N VAL A 314 -6.21 -16.93 6.81
CA VAL A 314 -6.00 -15.62 6.14
C VAL A 314 -7.07 -15.33 5.10
N SER A 315 -7.53 -16.36 4.36
CA SER A 315 -8.55 -16.22 3.33
C SER A 315 -9.90 -15.71 3.85
N GLU A 316 -10.22 -15.90 5.14
CA GLU A 316 -11.45 -15.37 5.73
C GLU A 316 -11.44 -13.86 5.92
N VAL A 317 -10.23 -13.25 5.95
CA VAL A 317 -10.02 -11.81 6.09
C VAL A 317 -9.94 -11.11 4.73
N VAL A 318 -9.45 -11.81 3.71
CA VAL A 318 -9.23 -11.23 2.38
C VAL A 318 -10.52 -10.64 1.81
N GLY A 319 -10.49 -9.34 1.49
CA GLY A 319 -11.60 -8.62 0.86
C GLY A 319 -12.79 -8.29 1.77
N ARG A 320 -12.73 -8.58 3.09
CA ARG A 320 -13.87 -8.35 4.01
C ARG A 320 -14.30 -6.90 4.15
N ALA A 321 -13.43 -5.94 3.86
CA ALA A 321 -13.76 -4.52 3.85
C ALA A 321 -14.25 -4.02 2.49
N VAL A 322 -14.03 -4.75 1.40
CA VAL A 322 -14.34 -4.33 0.02
C VAL A 322 -15.82 -3.94 -0.16
N PRO A 323 -16.82 -4.72 0.34
CA PRO A 323 -18.23 -4.32 0.23
C PRO A 323 -18.59 -3.01 0.94
N ASN A 324 -17.75 -2.56 1.89
CA ASN A 324 -17.95 -1.32 2.64
C ASN A 324 -17.14 -0.14 2.03
N CYS A 325 -16.37 -0.37 0.96
CA CYS A 325 -15.66 0.67 0.23
C CYS A 325 -16.57 1.29 -0.84
N SER A 326 -17.24 2.37 -0.47
CA SER A 326 -18.23 3.03 -1.32
C SER A 326 -17.72 4.35 -1.88
N ASP A 327 -18.27 4.76 -3.03
CA ASP A 327 -18.15 6.14 -3.48
C ASP A 327 -18.91 7.08 -2.55
N TRP A 328 -18.41 8.31 -2.41
CA TRP A 328 -18.96 9.32 -1.50
C TRP A 328 -20.46 9.56 -1.71
N GLN A 329 -20.91 9.53 -2.96
CA GLN A 329 -22.31 9.82 -3.30
C GLN A 329 -23.32 8.82 -2.72
N HIS A 330 -22.87 7.66 -2.25
CA HIS A 330 -23.69 6.63 -1.61
C HIS A 330 -23.52 6.58 -0.09
N LEU A 331 -22.76 7.49 0.52
CA LEU A 331 -22.72 7.61 1.98
C LEU A 331 -24.06 8.10 2.50
N ASN A 332 -24.44 7.62 3.69
CA ASN A 332 -25.71 7.98 4.33
C ASN A 332 -25.67 9.44 4.82
N LEU A 333 -26.32 10.34 4.10
CA LEU A 333 -26.43 11.76 4.44
C LEU A 333 -27.31 12.03 5.66
N ASN A 334 -28.16 11.07 6.05
CA ASN A 334 -28.99 11.17 7.24
C ASN A 334 -28.26 10.71 8.52
N TYR A 335 -27.06 10.13 8.40
CA TYR A 335 -26.24 9.79 9.55
C TYR A 335 -25.61 11.05 10.15
N ILE A 336 -26.07 11.44 11.34
CA ILE A 336 -25.58 12.63 12.04
C ILE A 336 -24.85 12.17 13.31
N ALA A 337 -23.64 12.70 13.52
CA ALA A 337 -22.85 12.47 14.72
C ALA A 337 -22.27 13.79 15.24
N LYS A 338 -22.06 13.87 16.56
CA LYS A 338 -21.46 15.02 17.24
C LYS A 338 -20.17 14.59 17.93
N ALA A 339 -19.20 15.49 17.95
CA ALA A 339 -18.00 15.26 18.72
C ALA A 339 -18.34 15.39 20.21
N LYS A 340 -17.72 14.59 21.06
CA LYS A 340 -17.82 14.72 22.51
C LYS A 340 -16.46 14.62 23.16
N ILE A 341 -16.19 15.55 24.06
CA ILE A 341 -14.91 15.63 24.79
C ILE A 341 -15.11 15.05 26.18
N ASP A 342 -14.42 13.95 26.46
CA ASP A 342 -14.26 13.41 27.80
C ASP A 342 -13.39 14.37 28.63
N GLN A 343 -14.00 15.01 29.63
CA GLN A 343 -13.35 16.01 30.47
C GLN A 343 -12.35 15.39 31.46
N ASP A 344 -12.49 14.11 31.78
CA ASP A 344 -11.58 13.39 32.69
C ASP A 344 -10.27 13.01 31.95
N LEU A 345 -10.35 12.75 30.64
CA LEU A 345 -9.19 12.52 29.79
C LEU A 345 -8.55 13.83 29.27
N CYS A 346 -9.30 14.93 29.26
CA CYS A 346 -8.85 16.18 28.66
C CYS A 346 -7.67 16.81 29.41
N ILE A 347 -6.51 16.81 28.78
CA ILE A 347 -5.29 17.49 29.28
C ILE A 347 -5.29 19.01 29.05
N LYS A 348 -6.43 19.58 28.63
CA LYS A 348 -6.63 21.01 28.36
C LYS A 348 -5.59 21.62 27.41
N CYS A 349 -5.09 20.89 26.41
CA CYS A 349 -4.08 21.44 25.50
C CYS A 349 -4.65 22.50 24.54
N GLY A 350 -5.94 22.40 24.18
CA GLY A 350 -6.65 23.33 23.32
C GLY A 350 -6.49 23.11 21.82
N ARG A 351 -5.83 22.03 21.38
CA ARG A 351 -5.68 21.71 19.95
C ARG A 351 -7.01 21.52 19.24
N CYS A 352 -7.99 20.90 19.91
CA CYS A 352 -9.35 20.71 19.38
C CYS A 352 -10.04 22.06 19.11
N HIS A 353 -9.97 22.99 20.05
CA HIS A 353 -10.49 24.35 19.85
C HIS A 353 -9.75 25.06 18.73
N ILE A 354 -8.41 25.13 18.74
CA ILE A 354 -7.64 25.80 17.68
C ILE A 354 -7.99 25.26 16.29
N ALA A 355 -8.04 23.93 16.14
CA ALA A 355 -8.42 23.32 14.86
C ALA A 355 -9.84 23.69 14.45
N CYS A 356 -10.79 23.72 15.38
CA CYS A 356 -12.17 24.07 15.07
C CYS A 356 -12.36 25.57 14.80
N GLU A 357 -11.73 26.41 15.62
CA GLU A 357 -11.82 27.87 15.63
C GLU A 357 -11.16 28.49 14.40
N ASP A 358 -9.89 28.17 14.17
CA ASP A 358 -9.11 28.85 13.14
C ASP A 358 -9.33 28.25 11.75
N THR A 359 -9.78 26.99 11.66
CA THR A 359 -9.74 26.22 10.39
C THR A 359 -11.00 25.44 10.04
N SER A 360 -12.09 25.55 10.82
CA SER A 360 -13.31 24.78 10.55
C SER A 360 -14.61 25.50 10.87
N HIS A 361 -15.20 25.29 12.05
CA HIS A 361 -16.62 25.57 12.32
C HIS A 361 -16.88 26.28 13.65
N GLN A 362 -15.85 26.74 14.37
CA GLN A 362 -16.00 27.52 15.62
C GLN A 362 -16.93 26.86 16.65
N ALA A 363 -16.96 25.52 16.70
CA ALA A 363 -17.95 24.73 17.45
C ALA A 363 -17.42 24.15 18.77
N ILE A 364 -16.29 24.67 19.28
CA ILE A 364 -15.69 24.21 20.54
C ILE A 364 -15.32 25.43 21.37
N THR A 365 -15.76 25.48 22.62
CA THR A 365 -15.45 26.60 23.53
C THR A 365 -13.96 26.64 23.87
N SER A 366 -13.41 27.82 24.17
CA SER A 366 -12.08 27.95 24.80
C SER A 366 -12.15 28.15 26.31
N MET A 367 -13.28 28.68 26.79
CA MET A 367 -13.56 29.02 28.18
C MET A 367 -15.02 28.68 28.51
N VAL A 368 -15.27 28.14 29.69
CA VAL A 368 -16.61 27.92 30.27
C VAL A 368 -16.56 28.43 31.71
N ASP A 369 -17.50 29.28 32.09
CA ASP A 369 -17.58 29.91 33.42
C ASP A 369 -16.26 30.55 33.89
N GLY A 370 -15.54 31.20 32.96
CA GLY A 370 -14.25 31.86 33.24
C GLY A 370 -13.08 30.90 33.46
N VAL A 371 -13.27 29.59 33.26
CA VAL A 371 -12.22 28.58 33.35
C VAL A 371 -11.92 28.01 31.97
N ARG A 372 -10.63 27.74 31.71
CA ARG A 372 -10.21 27.07 30.47
C ARG A 372 -10.79 25.67 30.39
N LYS A 373 -11.78 25.50 29.52
CA LYS A 373 -12.56 24.28 29.34
C LYS A 373 -13.04 24.22 27.89
N PHE A 374 -12.95 23.02 27.31
CA PHE A 374 -13.27 22.75 25.92
C PHE A 374 -14.52 21.87 25.88
N GLU A 375 -15.63 22.44 25.46
CA GLU A 375 -16.92 21.76 25.28
C GLU A 375 -17.35 21.93 23.83
N VAL A 376 -17.98 20.89 23.28
CA VAL A 376 -18.55 20.95 21.94
C VAL A 376 -19.90 21.64 22.02
N MET A 377 -20.12 22.62 21.14
CA MET A 377 -21.39 23.31 20.98
C MET A 377 -22.19 22.57 19.91
N ASP A 378 -23.17 21.76 20.33
CA ASP A 378 -23.91 20.87 19.43
C ASP A 378 -24.72 21.60 18.35
N ASP A 379 -25.10 22.85 18.62
CA ASP A 379 -25.76 23.76 17.69
C ASP A 379 -24.84 24.32 16.61
N GLU A 380 -23.52 24.23 16.79
CA GLU A 380 -22.55 24.64 15.76
C GLU A 380 -21.80 23.43 15.16
N CYS A 381 -21.68 22.32 15.91
CA CYS A 381 -20.88 21.18 15.51
C CYS A 381 -21.47 20.45 14.29
N VAL A 382 -20.71 20.43 13.19
CA VAL A 382 -21.11 19.70 11.97
C VAL A 382 -20.69 18.23 11.96
N GLY A 383 -19.93 17.78 12.96
CA GLY A 383 -19.43 16.41 13.05
C GLY A 383 -18.28 16.06 12.10
N CYS A 384 -17.43 17.02 11.71
CA CYS A 384 -16.36 16.81 10.72
C CYS A 384 -15.20 15.90 11.17
N ASN A 385 -15.15 15.49 12.44
CA ASN A 385 -14.13 14.60 13.02
C ASN A 385 -12.69 15.18 13.09
N LEU A 386 -12.44 16.44 12.71
CA LEU A 386 -11.10 17.03 12.76
C LEU A 386 -10.54 17.11 14.19
N CYS A 387 -11.37 17.52 15.15
CA CYS A 387 -10.97 17.67 16.56
C CYS A 387 -10.51 16.34 17.19
N VAL A 388 -11.15 15.23 16.82
CA VAL A 388 -10.76 13.87 17.21
C VAL A 388 -9.38 13.55 16.67
N ASN A 389 -9.13 13.76 15.38
CA ASN A 389 -7.88 13.41 14.71
C ASN A 389 -6.66 14.23 15.19
N VAL A 390 -6.85 15.45 15.69
CA VAL A 390 -5.75 16.30 16.20
C VAL A 390 -5.53 16.17 17.70
N CYS A 391 -6.43 15.48 18.41
CA CYS A 391 -6.31 15.27 19.85
C CYS A 391 -5.11 14.36 20.15
N PRO A 392 -4.19 14.76 21.05
CA PRO A 392 -3.02 13.94 21.38
C PRO A 392 -3.32 12.86 22.43
N VAL A 393 -4.55 12.77 22.92
CA VAL A 393 -4.98 11.79 23.93
C VAL A 393 -5.99 10.86 23.28
N ASP A 394 -5.62 9.59 23.16
CA ASP A 394 -6.47 8.56 22.58
C ASP A 394 -7.83 8.51 23.30
N ASN A 395 -8.90 8.43 22.51
CA ASN A 395 -10.29 8.37 22.98
C ASN A 395 -10.78 9.54 23.86
N CYS A 396 -9.99 10.62 24.03
CA CYS A 396 -10.46 11.82 24.74
C CYS A 396 -11.59 12.52 23.99
N ILE A 397 -11.61 12.42 22.66
CA ILE A 397 -12.71 12.94 21.85
C ILE A 397 -13.25 11.79 20.99
N THR A 398 -14.56 11.60 21.00
CA THR A 398 -15.26 10.57 20.22
C THR A 398 -16.35 11.18 19.36
N MET A 399 -16.79 10.48 18.32
CA MET A 399 -17.96 10.83 17.51
C MET A 399 -19.15 10.00 18.01
N GLU A 400 -20.14 10.65 18.62
CA GLU A 400 -21.36 10.00 19.09
C GLU A 400 -22.49 10.19 18.06
N PRO A 401 -23.10 9.11 17.54
CA PRO A 401 -24.24 9.22 16.65
C PRO A 401 -25.46 9.77 17.40
N MET A 402 -26.20 10.63 16.72
CA MET A 402 -27.48 11.10 17.24
C MET A 402 -28.56 10.03 17.06
N ALA A 403 -29.46 9.91 18.05
CA ALA A 403 -30.56 8.96 17.97
C ALA A 403 -31.57 9.36 16.88
N ALA A 404 -32.06 8.39 16.11
CA ALA A 404 -33.13 8.63 15.15
C ALA A 404 -34.37 9.22 15.87
N GLY A 405 -35.03 10.19 15.24
CA GLY A 405 -36.15 10.92 15.82
C GLY A 405 -35.76 12.06 16.77
N SER A 406 -34.50 12.18 17.18
CA SER A 406 -34.02 13.38 17.90
C SER A 406 -33.88 14.58 16.96
N THR A 407 -33.88 15.78 17.51
CA THR A 407 -33.64 17.02 16.75
C THR A 407 -32.15 17.34 16.75
N ASP A 408 -31.53 17.48 15.57
CA ASP A 408 -30.17 18.02 15.43
C ASP A 408 -30.16 19.51 15.82
N PRO A 409 -29.49 19.91 16.92
CA PRO A 409 -29.49 21.29 17.39
C PRO A 409 -28.98 22.28 16.35
N ARG A 410 -28.09 21.84 15.45
CA ARG A 410 -27.50 22.71 14.43
C ARG A 410 -28.46 23.07 13.31
N THR A 411 -29.25 22.10 12.86
CA THR A 411 -30.13 22.30 11.70
C THR A 411 -31.59 22.49 12.10
N GLY A 412 -31.96 22.19 13.35
CA GLY A 412 -33.34 22.14 13.82
C GLY A 412 -34.17 21.02 13.19
N LYS A 413 -33.54 20.12 12.41
CA LYS A 413 -34.21 19.02 11.71
C LYS A 413 -34.21 17.76 12.56
N THR A 414 -35.23 16.93 12.39
CA THR A 414 -35.27 15.59 12.97
C THR A 414 -34.28 14.67 12.25
N VAL A 415 -33.51 13.89 13.00
CA VAL A 415 -32.64 12.83 12.47
C VAL A 415 -33.51 11.73 11.87
N ASP A 416 -33.50 11.60 10.55
CA ASP A 416 -34.28 10.61 9.81
C ASP A 416 -33.62 9.22 9.95
N PRO A 417 -34.34 8.18 10.42
CA PRO A 417 -33.80 6.82 10.49
C PRO A 417 -33.52 6.19 9.12
N ASN A 418 -34.13 6.70 8.05
CA ASN A 418 -34.04 6.11 6.73
C ASN A 418 -32.75 6.53 6.04
N TYR A 419 -32.16 5.60 5.28
CA TYR A 419 -31.01 5.90 4.45
C TYR A 419 -31.37 6.89 3.35
N ALA A 420 -30.57 7.95 3.20
CA ALA A 420 -30.60 8.84 2.06
C ALA A 420 -29.18 9.18 1.64
N ASN A 421 -28.95 9.45 0.37
CA ASN A 421 -27.61 9.68 -0.18
C ASN A 421 -27.63 10.81 -1.22
N TRP A 422 -26.46 11.15 -1.76
CA TRP A 422 -26.35 12.28 -2.70
C TRP A 422 -27.07 12.03 -4.03
N THR A 423 -27.20 10.78 -4.49
CA THR A 423 -27.80 10.48 -5.80
C THR A 423 -29.29 10.81 -5.88
N THR A 424 -29.97 10.93 -4.75
CA THR A 424 -31.39 11.29 -4.63
C THR A 424 -31.62 12.63 -3.94
N HIS A 425 -30.54 13.30 -3.50
CA HIS A 425 -30.64 14.54 -2.74
C HIS A 425 -31.17 15.69 -3.62
N PRO A 426 -32.12 16.54 -3.15
CA PRO A 426 -32.72 17.61 -3.97
C PRO A 426 -31.73 18.63 -4.56
N ASN A 427 -30.57 18.80 -3.92
CA ASN A 427 -29.51 19.69 -4.40
C ASN A 427 -28.56 19.03 -5.42
N ASN A 428 -28.72 17.74 -5.73
CA ASN A 428 -27.93 17.10 -6.76
C ASN A 428 -28.55 17.44 -8.14
N PRO A 429 -27.85 18.18 -9.01
CA PRO A 429 -28.36 18.52 -10.34
C PRO A 429 -28.54 17.29 -11.24
N MET A 430 -27.92 16.17 -10.88
CA MET A 430 -28.06 14.87 -11.53
C MET A 430 -28.93 13.90 -10.71
N ALA A 431 -29.75 14.41 -9.79
CA ALA A 431 -30.65 13.56 -9.00
C ALA A 431 -31.51 12.71 -9.94
N VAL A 432 -31.44 11.40 -9.74
CA VAL A 432 -32.35 10.46 -10.39
C VAL A 432 -33.54 10.26 -9.45
N GLU A 433 -34.77 10.32 -9.98
CA GLU A 433 -35.93 9.88 -9.22
C GLU A 433 -35.67 8.43 -8.79
N ALA A 434 -35.80 8.15 -7.48
CA ALA A 434 -35.64 6.80 -6.97
C ALA A 434 -36.61 5.88 -7.72
N ALA A 435 -36.09 4.79 -8.31
CA ALA A 435 -36.96 3.81 -8.95
C ALA A 435 -37.90 3.24 -7.87
N GLU A 436 -39.21 3.37 -8.11
CA GLU A 436 -40.29 2.88 -7.22
C GLU A 436 -40.22 1.37 -6.96
#